data_AF-H1V816-F1
#
_entry.id   AF-H1V816-F1
#
_cell.length_a   1.000
_cell.length_b   1.000
_cell.length_c   1.000
_cell.angle_alpha   90.00
_cell.angle_beta   90.00
_cell.angle_gamma   90.00
#
_symmetry.space_group_name_H-M   'P 1'
#
loop_
_entity.id
_entity.type
_entity.pdbx_description
1 polymer ?
#
loop_
_entity_poly.entity_id
_entity_poly.type
_entity_poly.pdbx_seq_one_letter_code
_entity_poly.pdbx_strand_id
1 'polypeptide(L)'
;MAASVLHAAGPPLAPGMDFGKLTYSDPKEQEFDSLASKVLETIKGKFSALGEADTLAELIVTDKMPRGELTKTIYIDARPTGTRLLELPPPGKSVDVTVSLRPDMIFGLANGNLDVNMVARIGFNVQGANPSKSHDLLDRISPRPSKVMTPKDYTFSQEALPKPTTDIVEVKRNIKQFGYGYEYSNLHRLLLLKDALAPEQVQILRRAILEQAAGERKAGVGDIEGGTNQRLWNVVNKGAEFLDLLNHPLFDELLAWFLGDYSYLSQASVNILGPNNVPMPFHRDQVPINPFTDDPVGLSFMFYMEDSSKMNGATHVIPASHIGHDGSIPASAPAGTCLVFNTTVWHSTGVNTTNAERPALIYAFNRYFMGSVINPYLSLRGDILGKLTVRQKQLLGFVVRPAFNWVGKARSAGEAVEQTEDIGEMRAAYEPIGGKATGIASISER
;
A
#
# COMPACT_ATOMS: atom_id res chain seq x y z
N MET A 1 0.52 10.52 8.31
CA MET A 1 -0.85 9.99 8.09
C MET A 1 -1.61 10.14 9.40
N ALA A 2 -2.87 10.57 9.36
CA ALA A 2 -3.71 10.68 10.56
C ALA A 2 -4.21 9.29 11.02
N ALA A 3 -4.75 9.22 12.24
CA ALA A 3 -5.29 8.00 12.82
C ALA A 3 -6.56 7.51 12.10
N SER A 4 -6.79 6.20 12.07
CA SER A 4 -8.04 5.59 11.61
C SER A 4 -9.09 5.64 12.72
N VAL A 5 -9.54 6.84 13.05
CA VAL A 5 -10.67 7.09 13.97
C VAL A 5 -11.68 7.95 13.21
N LEU A 6 -12.97 7.61 13.29
CA LEU A 6 -14.02 8.44 12.70
C LEU A 6 -14.02 9.82 13.37
N HIS A 7 -14.29 10.86 12.59
CA HIS A 7 -14.58 12.18 13.18
C HIS A 7 -15.81 12.09 14.09
N ALA A 8 -15.85 12.97 15.11
CA ALA A 8 -17.00 13.07 16.00
C ALA A 8 -18.30 13.29 15.19
N ALA A 9 -19.39 12.67 15.65
CA ALA A 9 -20.67 12.73 14.95
C ALA A 9 -21.15 14.19 14.80
N GLY A 10 -21.52 14.56 13.57
CA GLY A 10 -22.17 15.84 13.29
C GLY A 10 -23.63 15.87 13.79
N PRO A 11 -24.27 17.06 13.82
CA PRO A 11 -25.68 17.18 14.16
C PRO A 11 -26.56 16.39 13.15
N PRO A 12 -27.68 15.80 13.61
CA PRO A 12 -28.53 15.00 12.74
C PRO A 12 -29.28 15.85 11.71
N LEU A 13 -29.31 15.40 10.46
CA LEU A 13 -30.02 16.07 9.36
C LEU A 13 -31.55 15.93 9.44
N ALA A 14 -32.04 15.01 10.27
CA ALA A 14 -33.46 14.75 10.49
C ALA A 14 -33.80 14.90 11.98
N PRO A 15 -34.85 15.66 12.36
CA PRO A 15 -35.29 15.77 13.75
C PRO A 15 -35.55 14.39 14.37
N GLY A 16 -35.11 14.19 15.61
CA GLY A 16 -35.25 12.93 16.36
C GLY A 16 -34.16 11.88 16.08
N MET A 17 -33.34 12.02 15.04
CA MET A 17 -32.29 11.05 14.69
C MET A 17 -30.94 11.31 15.39
N ASP A 18 -30.97 11.81 16.63
CA ASP A 18 -29.78 12.03 17.45
C ASP A 18 -29.32 10.73 18.11
N PHE A 19 -28.26 10.13 17.56
CA PHE A 19 -27.64 8.91 18.09
C PHE A 19 -26.55 9.20 19.15
N GLY A 20 -26.23 10.46 19.46
CA GLY A 20 -25.13 10.83 20.37
C GLY A 20 -25.30 10.39 21.83
N LYS A 21 -26.48 9.85 22.18
CA LYS A 21 -26.80 9.27 23.49
C LYS A 21 -26.66 7.74 23.54
N LEU A 22 -26.35 7.09 22.42
CA LEU A 22 -26.18 5.63 22.35
C LEU A 22 -24.72 5.26 22.65
N THR A 23 -24.52 4.51 23.73
CA THR A 23 -23.20 4.09 24.22
C THR A 23 -23.18 2.57 24.36
N TYR A 24 -22.23 1.91 23.68
CA TYR A 24 -22.11 0.44 23.63
C TYR A 24 -20.97 -0.12 24.51
N SER A 25 -20.23 0.73 25.20
CA SER A 25 -19.09 0.39 26.08
C SER A 25 -18.92 1.45 27.16
N ASP A 26 -18.48 1.11 28.37
CA ASP A 26 -18.22 2.09 29.44
C ASP A 26 -17.22 3.17 28.94
N PRO A 27 -17.54 4.47 29.02
CA PRO A 27 -16.60 5.55 28.70
C PRO A 27 -15.26 5.44 29.46
N LYS A 28 -15.27 4.91 30.70
CA LYS A 28 -14.04 4.66 31.49
C LYS A 28 -13.15 3.57 30.90
N GLU A 29 -13.71 2.66 30.10
CA GLU A 29 -12.91 1.69 29.35
C GLU A 29 -12.27 2.29 28.10
N GLN A 30 -12.68 3.50 27.70
CA GLN A 30 -12.07 4.30 26.62
C GLN A 30 -11.15 5.42 27.14
N GLU A 31 -11.09 5.68 28.44
CA GLU A 31 -10.13 6.62 29.04
C GLU A 31 -8.68 6.17 28.76
N PHE A 32 -7.79 7.13 28.49
CA PHE A 32 -6.42 6.83 28.03
C PHE A 32 -5.64 5.94 28.99
N ASP A 33 -5.70 6.18 30.30
CA ASP A 33 -4.99 5.36 31.29
C ASP A 33 -5.56 3.94 31.43
N SER A 34 -6.86 3.77 31.18
CA SER A 34 -7.52 2.46 31.14
C SER A 34 -7.06 1.66 29.91
N LEU A 35 -7.10 2.28 28.72
CA LEU A 35 -6.58 1.70 27.48
C LEU A 35 -5.08 1.41 27.56
N ALA A 36 -4.28 2.34 28.09
CA ALA A 36 -2.84 2.17 28.24
C ALA A 36 -2.48 1.10 29.29
N SER A 37 -3.34 0.83 30.27
CA SER A 37 -3.16 -0.28 31.21
C SER A 37 -3.49 -1.64 30.59
N LYS A 38 -4.57 -1.73 29.80
CA LYS A 38 -4.88 -2.91 28.96
C LYS A 38 -3.78 -3.23 27.94
N VAL A 39 -3.07 -2.21 27.44
CA VAL A 39 -1.86 -2.39 26.62
C VAL A 39 -0.75 -3.11 27.41
N LEU A 40 -0.52 -2.79 28.68
CA LEU A 40 0.48 -3.49 29.52
C LEU A 40 0.17 -4.98 29.64
N GLU A 41 -1.11 -5.31 29.83
CA GLU A 41 -1.59 -6.69 29.92
C GLU A 41 -1.45 -7.43 28.60
N THR A 42 -1.76 -6.76 27.49
CA THR A 42 -1.57 -7.27 26.12
C THR A 42 -0.09 -7.61 25.85
N ILE A 43 0.83 -6.71 26.22
CA ILE A 43 2.28 -6.93 26.05
C ILE A 43 2.80 -8.03 27.00
N LYS A 44 2.32 -8.09 28.25
CA LYS A 44 2.61 -9.21 29.19
C LYS A 44 2.21 -10.56 28.59
N GLY A 45 1.05 -10.63 27.93
CA GLY A 45 0.58 -11.83 27.23
C GLY A 45 1.47 -12.29 26.06
N LYS A 46 2.42 -11.45 25.59
CA LYS A 46 3.36 -11.75 24.52
C LYS A 46 4.80 -12.00 25.02
N PHE A 47 5.06 -11.99 26.34
CA PHE A 47 6.40 -12.09 26.92
C PHE A 47 7.24 -13.28 26.42
N SER A 48 6.62 -14.43 26.14
CA SER A 48 7.30 -15.62 25.61
C SER A 48 7.88 -15.38 24.21
N ALA A 49 7.06 -14.83 23.30
CA ALA A 49 7.49 -14.50 21.94
C ALA A 49 8.45 -13.30 21.91
N LEU A 50 8.25 -12.32 22.79
CA LEU A 50 9.14 -11.16 22.92
C LEU A 50 10.56 -11.55 23.38
N GLY A 51 10.70 -12.57 24.24
CA GLY A 51 11.98 -12.93 24.89
C GLY A 51 13.10 -13.43 23.97
N GLU A 52 12.80 -13.72 22.70
CA GLU A 52 13.78 -14.14 21.70
C GLU A 52 14.30 -12.96 20.83
N ALA A 53 13.86 -11.72 21.10
CA ALA A 53 14.22 -10.52 20.32
C ALA A 53 15.63 -9.95 20.58
N ASP A 54 16.24 -10.30 21.72
CA ASP A 54 17.48 -9.70 22.27
C ASP A 54 17.52 -8.16 22.13
N THR A 55 16.52 -7.50 22.73
CA THR A 55 16.30 -6.06 22.57
C THR A 55 15.84 -5.39 23.85
N LEU A 56 16.30 -4.16 24.08
CA LEU A 56 15.69 -3.20 25.01
C LEU A 56 14.88 -2.19 24.19
N ALA A 57 13.56 -2.38 24.10
CA ALA A 57 12.68 -1.49 23.36
C ALA A 57 12.06 -0.41 24.26
N GLU A 58 11.84 0.79 23.71
CA GLU A 58 10.97 1.83 24.26
C GLU A 58 9.65 1.82 23.47
N LEU A 59 8.53 1.58 24.15
CA LEU A 59 7.18 1.66 23.58
C LEU A 59 6.45 2.86 24.19
N ILE A 60 6.23 3.88 23.36
CA ILE A 60 5.49 5.10 23.71
C ILE A 60 4.02 4.88 23.32
N VAL A 61 3.17 4.57 24.30
CA VAL A 61 1.72 4.54 24.11
C VAL A 61 1.20 5.97 24.06
N THR A 62 0.37 6.35 23.08
CA THR A 62 -0.11 7.74 22.93
C THR A 62 -1.53 7.86 22.38
N ASP A 63 -2.22 8.98 22.62
CA ASP A 63 -3.54 9.26 22.05
C ASP A 63 -3.52 9.58 20.55
N LYS A 64 -2.46 10.23 20.05
CA LYS A 64 -2.34 10.71 18.65
C LYS A 64 -0.97 10.39 18.06
N MET A 65 -0.91 10.11 16.77
CA MET A 65 0.35 9.84 16.05
C MET A 65 0.96 11.11 15.43
N PRO A 66 2.29 11.27 15.39
CA PRO A 66 3.31 10.35 15.92
C PRO A 66 3.48 10.43 17.46
N ARG A 67 3.06 11.54 18.08
CA ARG A 67 2.97 11.72 19.52
C ARG A 67 1.88 12.76 19.81
N GLY A 68 0.99 12.48 20.75
CA GLY A 68 -0.06 13.39 21.20
C GLY A 68 0.21 14.01 22.57
N GLU A 69 -0.85 14.52 23.19
CA GLU A 69 -0.80 15.17 24.51
C GLU A 69 -0.73 14.15 25.64
N LEU A 70 -1.36 12.99 25.47
CA LEU A 70 -1.35 11.91 26.44
C LEU A 70 -0.33 10.86 25.98
N THR A 71 0.67 10.58 26.82
CA THR A 71 1.68 9.55 26.55
C THR A 71 2.05 8.76 27.79
N LYS A 72 2.18 7.44 27.63
CA LYS A 72 2.70 6.52 28.64
C LYS A 72 3.82 5.68 28.03
N THR A 73 5.06 6.02 28.35
CA THR A 73 6.24 5.26 27.91
C THR A 73 6.44 4.05 28.81
N ILE A 74 6.75 2.91 28.22
CA ILE A 74 7.24 1.71 28.91
C ILE A 74 8.45 1.15 28.17
N TYR A 75 9.35 0.49 28.91
CA TYR A 75 10.50 -0.19 28.33
C TYR A 75 10.28 -1.70 28.39
N ILE A 76 10.44 -2.37 27.25
CA ILE A 76 10.39 -3.83 27.13
C ILE A 76 11.83 -4.33 27.13
N ASP A 77 12.28 -4.85 28.26
CA ASP A 77 13.59 -5.48 28.39
C ASP A 77 13.45 -6.98 28.07
N ALA A 78 13.75 -7.34 26.82
CA ALA A 78 13.58 -8.67 26.25
C ALA A 78 14.93 -9.30 25.84
N ARG A 79 15.95 -9.07 26.66
CA ARG A 79 17.30 -9.65 26.51
C ARG A 79 17.38 -10.99 27.27
N PRO A 80 18.40 -11.85 27.04
CA PRO A 80 18.50 -13.20 27.59
C PRO A 80 18.40 -13.41 29.11
N THR A 81 18.34 -12.34 29.91
CA THR A 81 17.99 -12.39 31.34
C THR A 81 16.50 -12.57 31.64
N GLY A 82 15.64 -12.58 30.63
CA GLY A 82 14.19 -12.82 30.72
C GLY A 82 13.34 -11.56 30.56
N THR A 83 12.22 -11.70 29.85
CA THR A 83 11.33 -10.60 29.45
C THR A 83 10.66 -9.89 30.63
N ARG A 84 10.76 -8.56 30.68
CA ARG A 84 10.08 -7.72 31.68
C ARG A 84 9.72 -6.34 31.14
N LEU A 85 8.73 -5.71 31.77
CA LEU A 85 8.43 -4.29 31.61
C LEU A 85 9.15 -3.48 32.68
N LEU A 86 9.68 -2.32 32.30
CA LEU A 86 10.30 -1.33 33.18
C LEU A 86 9.69 0.05 32.93
N GLU A 87 9.61 0.89 33.97
CA GLU A 87 9.16 2.30 33.86
C GLU A 87 10.29 3.24 33.41
N LEU A 88 11.54 2.83 33.58
CA LEU A 88 12.76 3.54 33.20
C LEU A 88 13.77 2.58 32.55
N PRO A 89 14.65 3.04 31.65
CA PRO A 89 15.66 2.19 31.05
C PRO A 89 16.77 1.88 32.08
N PRO A 90 17.42 0.70 32.01
CA PRO A 90 18.53 0.36 32.91
C PRO A 90 19.69 1.38 32.82
N PRO A 91 20.26 1.83 33.95
CA PRO A 91 21.31 2.84 33.96
C PRO A 91 22.48 2.52 33.03
N GLY A 92 22.89 3.50 32.21
CA GLY A 92 24.00 3.35 31.27
C GLY A 92 23.73 2.43 30.09
N LYS A 93 22.47 2.08 29.78
CA LYS A 93 22.08 1.35 28.57
C LYS A 93 21.29 2.24 27.61
N SER A 94 21.71 2.26 26.35
CA SER A 94 20.89 2.79 25.25
C SER A 94 19.69 1.87 24.98
N VAL A 95 18.59 2.46 24.56
CA VAL A 95 17.46 1.75 23.95
C VAL A 95 17.89 1.25 22.57
N ASP A 96 17.54 0.02 22.23
CA ASP A 96 17.82 -0.61 20.93
C ASP A 96 16.85 -0.13 19.83
N VAL A 97 15.60 0.15 20.22
CA VAL A 97 14.52 0.54 19.32
C VAL A 97 13.43 1.33 20.05
N THR A 98 13.04 2.49 19.51
CA THR A 98 11.90 3.28 20.00
C THR A 98 10.72 3.16 19.02
N VAL A 99 9.53 2.92 19.56
CA VAL A 99 8.29 2.75 18.80
C VAL A 99 7.18 3.58 19.47
N SER A 100 6.46 4.39 18.71
CA SER A 100 5.26 5.11 19.19
C SER A 100 4.01 4.53 18.55
N LEU A 101 2.98 4.23 19.35
CA LEU A 101 1.71 3.64 18.89
C LEU A 101 0.53 4.08 19.76
N ARG A 102 -0.67 4.08 19.16
CA ARG A 102 -1.93 4.19 19.91
C ARG A 102 -2.37 2.83 20.46
N PRO A 103 -3.16 2.78 21.56
CA PRO A 103 -3.73 1.53 22.08
C PRO A 103 -4.46 0.70 21.01
N ASP A 104 -5.30 1.32 20.16
CA ASP A 104 -6.03 0.61 19.11
C ASP A 104 -5.11 -0.07 18.08
N MET A 105 -3.93 0.50 17.81
CA MET A 105 -2.94 -0.12 16.93
C MET A 105 -2.26 -1.32 17.59
N ILE A 106 -2.01 -1.26 18.90
CA ILE A 106 -1.41 -2.36 19.66
C ILE A 106 -2.41 -3.51 19.79
N PHE A 107 -3.68 -3.24 20.09
CA PHE A 107 -4.73 -4.27 20.10
C PHE A 107 -4.97 -4.85 18.71
N GLY A 108 -5.03 -3.99 17.69
CA GLY A 108 -5.20 -4.39 16.29
C GLY A 108 -4.08 -5.32 15.82
N LEU A 109 -2.82 -5.02 16.19
CA LEU A 109 -1.67 -5.87 15.93
C LEU A 109 -1.72 -7.18 16.74
N ALA A 110 -1.94 -7.10 18.06
CA ALA A 110 -1.93 -8.26 18.96
C ALA A 110 -3.02 -9.30 18.65
N ASN A 111 -4.12 -8.86 18.04
CA ASN A 111 -5.24 -9.67 17.54
C ASN A 111 -5.09 -10.07 16.05
N GLY A 112 -4.07 -9.55 15.35
CA GLY A 112 -3.81 -9.85 13.93
C GLY A 112 -4.76 -9.15 12.93
N ASN A 113 -5.49 -8.13 13.37
CA ASN A 113 -6.35 -7.30 12.52
C ASN A 113 -5.55 -6.29 11.69
N LEU A 114 -4.39 -5.86 12.19
CA LEU A 114 -3.45 -4.97 11.51
C LEU A 114 -2.18 -5.71 11.11
N ASP A 115 -1.64 -5.37 9.95
CA ASP A 115 -0.37 -5.86 9.45
C ASP A 115 0.83 -5.18 10.12
N VAL A 116 1.89 -5.95 10.38
CA VAL A 116 3.13 -5.44 10.99
C VAL A 116 3.77 -4.35 10.14
N ASN A 117 3.81 -4.48 8.81
CA ASN A 117 4.44 -3.52 7.91
C ASN A 117 3.61 -2.21 7.83
N MET A 118 2.29 -2.31 7.97
CA MET A 118 1.39 -1.16 8.06
C MET A 118 1.56 -0.41 9.39
N VAL A 119 1.61 -1.14 10.52
CA VAL A 119 1.89 -0.57 11.84
C VAL A 119 3.29 0.05 11.88
N ALA A 120 4.30 -0.63 11.31
CA ALA A 120 5.67 -0.15 11.15
C ALA A 120 5.74 1.20 10.41
N ARG A 121 5.14 1.28 9.22
CA ARG A 121 5.13 2.49 8.38
C ARG A 121 4.47 3.70 9.07
N ILE A 122 3.60 3.47 10.06
CA ILE A 122 2.93 4.53 10.84
C ILE A 122 3.70 4.85 12.12
N GLY A 123 4.23 3.84 12.82
CA GLY A 123 4.89 3.97 14.13
C GLY A 123 6.37 4.39 14.08
N PHE A 124 7.07 4.14 12.97
CA PHE A 124 8.52 4.38 12.86
C PHE A 124 8.89 5.73 12.22
N ASN A 125 7.95 6.68 12.16
CA ASN A 125 8.20 8.05 11.69
C ASN A 125 8.99 8.93 12.70
N VAL A 126 9.75 8.29 13.60
CA VAL A 126 10.63 8.91 14.60
C VAL A 126 12.07 8.65 14.17
N GLN A 127 12.87 9.71 14.04
CA GLN A 127 14.27 9.61 13.60
C GLN A 127 15.09 8.74 14.57
N GLY A 128 15.84 7.77 14.04
CA GLY A 128 16.83 6.99 14.79
C GLY A 128 16.45 5.55 15.14
N ALA A 129 15.21 5.11 14.91
CA ALA A 129 14.83 3.70 15.14
C ALA A 129 15.56 2.73 14.19
N ASN A 130 16.08 1.61 14.71
CA ASN A 130 16.67 0.52 13.92
C ASN A 130 15.53 -0.29 13.25
N PRO A 131 15.32 -0.21 11.91
CA PRO A 131 14.13 -0.78 11.28
C PRO A 131 14.01 -2.30 11.43
N SER A 132 15.13 -3.03 11.58
CA SER A 132 15.12 -4.48 11.71
C SER A 132 14.63 -4.93 13.09
N LYS A 133 15.20 -4.37 14.17
CA LYS A 133 14.72 -4.62 15.55
C LYS A 133 13.28 -4.09 15.75
N SER A 134 12.92 -3.05 15.02
CA SER A 134 11.56 -2.51 14.93
C SER A 134 10.54 -3.51 14.40
N HIS A 135 10.82 -4.19 13.28
CA HIS A 135 9.88 -5.18 12.73
C HIS A 135 9.81 -6.44 13.61
N ASP A 136 10.95 -6.98 14.05
CA ASP A 136 11.01 -8.16 14.94
C ASP A 136 10.19 -7.97 16.23
N LEU A 137 10.26 -6.78 16.86
CA LEU A 137 9.45 -6.45 18.02
C LEU A 137 7.93 -6.49 17.74
N LEU A 138 7.50 -5.96 16.59
CA LEU A 138 6.08 -5.96 16.19
C LEU A 138 5.62 -7.35 15.76
N ASP A 139 6.47 -8.12 15.09
CA ASP A 139 6.22 -9.50 14.67
C ASP A 139 5.91 -10.40 15.87
N ARG A 140 6.64 -10.20 16.98
CA ARG A 140 6.44 -10.91 18.26
C ARG A 140 5.19 -10.49 19.03
N ILE A 141 4.63 -9.31 18.74
CA ILE A 141 3.32 -8.89 19.24
C ILE A 141 2.21 -9.49 18.37
N SER A 142 2.41 -9.60 17.05
CA SER A 142 1.42 -10.12 16.11
C SER A 142 1.20 -11.65 16.23
N PRO A 143 -0.04 -12.16 16.07
CA PRO A 143 -0.28 -13.58 15.78
C PRO A 143 -0.09 -13.90 14.28
N ARG A 144 0.17 -12.87 13.46
CA ARG A 144 0.46 -12.91 12.02
C ARG A 144 1.75 -12.10 11.78
N PRO A 145 2.93 -12.66 12.08
CA PRO A 145 4.18 -11.95 11.85
C PRO A 145 4.37 -11.66 10.36
N SER A 146 5.08 -10.58 10.07
CA SER A 146 5.68 -10.34 8.76
C SER A 146 6.58 -11.53 8.42
N LYS A 147 6.38 -12.13 7.25
CA LYS A 147 7.15 -13.30 6.81
C LYS A 147 8.52 -12.90 6.27
N VAL A 148 9.30 -12.19 7.08
CA VAL A 148 10.74 -12.03 6.88
C VAL A 148 11.40 -13.33 7.36
N MET A 149 11.26 -14.38 6.53
CA MET A 149 11.90 -15.68 6.78
C MET A 149 13.41 -15.52 6.82
N THR A 150 14.06 -16.18 7.80
CA THR A 150 15.53 -16.12 7.93
C THR A 150 16.23 -16.84 6.75
N PRO A 151 17.40 -16.36 6.30
CA PRO A 151 17.90 -16.59 4.93
C PRO A 151 18.54 -17.96 4.67
N LYS A 152 18.22 -18.98 5.46
CA LYS A 152 19.07 -20.20 5.55
C LYS A 152 18.82 -21.22 4.44
N ASP A 153 17.65 -21.21 3.83
CA ASP A 153 17.18 -22.32 2.98
C ASP A 153 17.30 -22.05 1.48
N TYR A 154 17.53 -20.79 1.07
CA TYR A 154 17.61 -20.39 -0.35
C TYR A 154 18.79 -19.47 -0.63
N THR A 155 19.70 -19.91 -1.51
CA THR A 155 20.73 -19.07 -2.13
C THR A 155 20.67 -19.21 -3.65
N PHE A 156 20.52 -18.09 -4.37
CA PHE A 156 20.52 -18.10 -5.83
C PHE A 156 21.89 -17.66 -6.35
N SER A 157 22.44 -18.38 -7.34
CA SER A 157 23.61 -17.89 -8.06
C SER A 157 23.25 -16.67 -8.90
N GLN A 158 24.21 -15.76 -9.10
CA GLN A 158 24.03 -14.59 -9.98
C GLN A 158 23.60 -14.98 -11.41
N GLU A 159 23.99 -16.18 -11.86
CA GLU A 159 23.68 -16.70 -13.20
C GLU A 159 22.22 -17.14 -13.35
N ALA A 160 21.59 -17.59 -12.26
CA ALA A 160 20.20 -18.04 -12.21
C ALA A 160 19.20 -16.88 -12.16
N LEU A 161 19.61 -15.68 -11.72
CA LEU A 161 18.73 -14.51 -11.60
C LEU A 161 18.13 -14.10 -12.96
N PRO A 162 16.88 -13.57 -13.00
CA PRO A 162 16.25 -13.07 -14.22
C PRO A 162 17.09 -12.02 -14.94
N LYS A 163 17.35 -12.26 -16.23
CA LYS A 163 18.02 -11.32 -17.13
C LYS A 163 16.97 -10.61 -18.00
N PRO A 164 17.22 -9.38 -18.48
CA PRO A 164 16.32 -8.72 -19.43
C PRO A 164 16.15 -9.57 -20.69
N THR A 165 14.89 -9.94 -20.99
CA THR A 165 14.54 -10.81 -22.12
C THR A 165 13.36 -10.23 -22.89
N THR A 166 13.19 -10.61 -24.15
CA THR A 166 12.04 -10.22 -25.00
C THR A 166 11.00 -11.33 -25.11
N ASP A 167 11.30 -12.55 -24.66
CA ASP A 167 10.36 -13.67 -24.72
C ASP A 167 9.29 -13.56 -23.62
N ILE A 168 8.03 -13.42 -24.03
CA ILE A 168 6.88 -13.41 -23.12
C ILE A 168 6.73 -14.73 -22.37
N VAL A 169 7.14 -15.88 -22.92
CA VAL A 169 7.07 -17.17 -22.22
C VAL A 169 8.13 -17.25 -21.11
N GLU A 170 9.37 -16.85 -21.38
CA GLU A 170 10.41 -16.71 -20.36
C GLU A 170 10.05 -15.69 -19.29
N VAL A 171 9.47 -14.54 -19.66
CA VAL A 171 8.85 -13.58 -18.74
C VAL A 171 7.85 -14.32 -17.83
N LYS A 172 6.86 -15.01 -18.42
CA LYS A 172 5.87 -15.81 -17.67
C LYS A 172 6.47 -16.97 -16.86
N ARG A 173 7.70 -17.41 -17.15
CA ARG A 173 8.49 -18.43 -16.41
C ARG A 173 9.28 -17.84 -15.24
N ASN A 174 10.08 -16.79 -15.47
CA ASN A 174 10.85 -16.08 -14.44
C ASN A 174 9.91 -15.54 -13.34
N ILE A 175 8.70 -15.14 -13.74
CA ILE A 175 7.57 -14.90 -12.83
C ILE A 175 7.37 -16.02 -11.80
N LYS A 176 7.26 -17.28 -12.24
CA LYS A 176 6.92 -18.42 -11.35
C LYS A 176 8.10 -18.86 -10.48
N GLN A 177 9.31 -18.47 -10.84
CA GLN A 177 10.54 -18.94 -10.19
C GLN A 177 11.10 -17.96 -9.15
N PHE A 178 10.86 -16.65 -9.28
CA PHE A 178 11.51 -15.62 -8.45
C PHE A 178 10.56 -14.75 -7.62
N GLY A 179 9.26 -15.06 -7.62
CA GLY A 179 8.22 -14.35 -6.84
C GLY A 179 7.22 -15.29 -6.13
N TYR A 180 6.44 -14.76 -5.19
CA TYR A 180 5.91 -15.51 -4.04
C TYR A 180 4.84 -16.57 -4.30
N GLY A 181 5.05 -17.73 -3.65
CA GLY A 181 4.05 -18.40 -2.80
C GLY A 181 4.49 -19.79 -2.35
N TYR A 182 3.81 -20.37 -1.36
CA TYR A 182 4.10 -21.72 -0.83
C TYR A 182 2.84 -22.62 -0.85
N GLU A 183 3.04 -23.94 -0.95
CA GLU A 183 2.07 -25.07 -0.95
C GLU A 183 0.61 -24.70 -0.55
N TYR A 184 -0.39 -24.69 -1.44
CA TYR A 184 -0.70 -25.66 -2.50
C TYR A 184 -1.10 -24.94 -3.82
N SER A 185 -0.40 -25.24 -4.92
CA SER A 185 -0.63 -24.79 -6.32
C SER A 185 -0.28 -23.33 -6.70
N ASN A 186 0.46 -23.18 -7.82
CA ASN A 186 0.49 -22.05 -8.78
C ASN A 186 0.89 -20.61 -8.31
N LEU A 187 2.19 -20.33 -8.09
CA LEU A 187 2.64 -19.08 -7.41
C LEU A 187 3.74 -18.26 -8.19
N HIS A 188 3.92 -16.95 -7.87
CA HIS A 188 4.17 -15.83 -8.85
C HIS A 188 4.65 -14.49 -8.15
N ARG A 189 5.47 -13.47 -8.58
CA ARG A 189 6.10 -12.89 -9.82
C ARG A 189 7.40 -12.05 -9.60
N LEU A 190 8.34 -12.01 -10.57
CA LEU A 190 9.26 -10.87 -10.87
C LEU A 190 9.73 -10.88 -12.35
N LEU A 191 9.95 -9.71 -12.99
CA LEU A 191 10.26 -9.55 -14.43
C LEU A 191 11.24 -8.43 -14.80
N LEU A 192 11.93 -8.61 -15.94
CA LEU A 192 12.53 -7.56 -16.76
C LEU A 192 12.21 -7.84 -18.25
N LEU A 193 11.20 -7.18 -18.82
CA LEU A 193 10.94 -7.22 -20.27
C LEU A 193 11.80 -6.17 -20.96
N LYS A 194 12.84 -6.60 -21.69
CA LYS A 194 13.70 -5.75 -22.49
C LYS A 194 12.92 -5.21 -23.71
N ASP A 195 13.30 -4.03 -24.20
CA ASP A 195 12.76 -3.43 -25.43
C ASP A 195 11.22 -3.27 -25.44
N ALA A 196 10.62 -3.12 -24.25
CA ALA A 196 9.18 -2.94 -24.09
C ALA A 196 8.69 -1.62 -24.72
N LEU A 197 9.51 -0.58 -24.68
CA LEU A 197 9.28 0.68 -25.41
C LEU A 197 10.36 0.89 -26.46
N ALA A 198 9.95 1.30 -27.66
CA ALA A 198 10.87 1.74 -28.70
C ALA A 198 11.61 3.03 -28.27
N PRO A 199 12.84 3.28 -28.76
CA PRO A 199 13.61 4.48 -28.39
C PRO A 199 12.85 5.81 -28.60
N GLU A 200 12.03 5.91 -29.65
CA GLU A 200 11.15 7.05 -29.89
C GLU A 200 10.14 7.26 -28.75
N GLN A 201 9.44 6.20 -28.33
CA GLN A 201 8.45 6.24 -27.25
C GLN A 201 9.10 6.62 -25.92
N VAL A 202 10.33 6.15 -25.66
CA VAL A 202 11.14 6.55 -24.51
C VAL A 202 11.42 8.06 -24.53
N GLN A 203 11.80 8.64 -25.68
CA GLN A 203 12.04 10.09 -25.77
C GLN A 203 10.77 10.92 -25.64
N ILE A 204 9.65 10.47 -26.22
CA ILE A 204 8.34 11.13 -26.09
C ILE A 204 7.92 11.19 -24.62
N LEU A 205 7.92 10.05 -23.93
CA LEU A 205 7.55 9.95 -22.52
C LEU A 205 8.53 10.70 -21.61
N ARG A 206 9.85 10.57 -21.84
CA ARG A 206 10.86 11.30 -21.06
C ARG A 206 10.68 12.82 -21.16
N ARG A 207 10.42 13.35 -22.35
CA ARG A 207 10.16 14.78 -22.55
C ARG A 207 8.93 15.23 -21.77
N ALA A 208 7.79 14.56 -21.96
CA ALA A 208 6.54 14.89 -21.28
C ALA A 208 6.69 14.86 -19.75
N ILE A 209 7.42 13.86 -19.23
CA ILE A 209 7.76 13.75 -17.81
C ILE A 209 8.53 14.98 -17.30
N LEU A 210 9.60 15.39 -17.99
CA LEU A 210 10.46 16.48 -17.52
C LEU A 210 9.79 17.86 -17.68
N GLU A 211 9.02 18.07 -18.76
CA GLU A 211 8.21 19.27 -18.98
C GLU A 211 7.12 19.41 -17.91
N GLN A 212 6.39 18.32 -17.62
CA GLN A 212 5.36 18.29 -16.58
C GLN A 212 5.95 18.46 -15.17
N ALA A 213 7.11 17.86 -14.88
CA ALA A 213 7.83 18.06 -13.62
C ALA A 213 8.22 19.52 -13.41
N ALA A 214 8.76 20.17 -14.44
CA ALA A 214 9.07 21.60 -14.44
C ALA A 214 7.80 22.46 -14.26
N GLY A 215 6.69 22.08 -14.88
CA GLY A 215 5.38 22.72 -14.70
C GLY A 215 4.89 22.68 -13.26
N GLU A 216 4.92 21.51 -12.61
CA GLU A 216 4.51 21.34 -11.21
C GLU A 216 5.43 22.09 -10.24
N ARG A 217 6.75 22.09 -10.47
CA ARG A 217 7.72 22.91 -9.73
C ARG A 217 7.40 24.41 -9.87
N LYS A 218 7.17 24.89 -11.10
CA LYS A 218 6.83 26.30 -11.40
C LYS A 218 5.50 26.75 -10.78
N ALA A 219 4.54 25.84 -10.67
CA ALA A 219 3.24 26.10 -10.04
C ALA A 219 3.23 25.94 -8.51
N GLY A 220 4.35 25.53 -7.89
CA GLY A 220 4.43 25.33 -6.44
C GLY A 220 3.69 24.09 -5.91
N VAL A 221 3.38 23.12 -6.79
CA VAL A 221 2.60 21.91 -6.47
C VAL A 221 3.38 20.60 -6.72
N GLY A 222 4.66 20.69 -7.07
CA GLY A 222 5.52 19.52 -7.24
C GLY A 222 5.81 18.83 -5.91
N ASP A 223 5.52 17.53 -5.84
CA ASP A 223 5.77 16.70 -4.67
C ASP A 223 7.26 16.30 -4.61
N ILE A 224 7.99 16.80 -3.61
CA ILE A 224 9.44 16.64 -3.46
C ILE A 224 9.73 15.69 -2.29
N GLU A 225 10.19 14.49 -2.61
CA GLU A 225 10.49 13.42 -1.65
C GLU A 225 12.01 13.24 -1.49
N GLY A 226 12.48 12.76 -0.33
CA GLY A 226 13.87 12.31 -0.15
C GLY A 226 14.97 13.35 -0.43
N GLY A 227 14.65 14.64 -0.31
CA GLY A 227 15.56 15.77 -0.51
C GLY A 227 15.68 16.24 -1.96
N THR A 228 15.87 15.33 -2.92
CA THR A 228 16.11 15.66 -4.34
C THR A 228 15.21 14.92 -5.33
N ASN A 229 14.33 14.01 -4.89
CA ASN A 229 13.40 13.34 -5.80
C ASN A 229 12.17 14.22 -6.06
N GLN A 230 11.56 14.05 -7.23
CA GLN A 230 10.22 14.55 -7.50
C GLN A 230 9.29 13.41 -7.90
N ARG A 231 8.05 13.44 -7.38
CA ARG A 231 7.01 12.49 -7.74
C ARG A 231 5.89 13.17 -8.52
N LEU A 232 5.57 12.63 -9.70
CA LEU A 232 4.44 13.10 -10.50
C LEU A 232 3.27 12.13 -10.28
N TRP A 233 2.26 12.55 -9.53
CA TRP A 233 1.06 11.73 -9.31
C TRP A 233 0.04 11.86 -10.45
N ASN A 234 -0.77 10.83 -10.67
CA ASN A 234 -1.91 10.82 -11.59
C ASN A 234 -1.57 11.25 -13.04
N VAL A 235 -0.50 10.69 -13.61
CA VAL A 235 0.04 11.14 -14.92
C VAL A 235 -0.88 10.88 -16.12
N VAL A 236 -1.82 9.93 -15.99
CA VAL A 236 -2.93 9.75 -16.97
C VAL A 236 -3.82 11.00 -17.15
N ASN A 237 -3.75 11.97 -16.23
CA ASN A 237 -4.46 13.25 -16.35
C ASN A 237 -3.58 14.38 -16.94
N LYS A 238 -2.32 14.10 -17.28
CA LYS A 238 -1.27 15.11 -17.55
C LYS A 238 -0.73 15.12 -18.98
N GLY A 239 -1.12 14.17 -19.84
CA GLY A 239 -0.71 14.12 -21.25
C GLY A 239 -1.31 12.95 -22.02
N ALA A 240 -1.24 12.98 -23.36
CA ALA A 240 -1.88 11.98 -24.22
C ALA A 240 -1.07 10.68 -24.26
N GLU A 241 0.25 10.80 -24.36
CA GLU A 241 1.23 9.72 -24.29
C GLU A 241 1.12 8.84 -23.03
N PHE A 242 0.69 9.41 -21.89
CA PHE A 242 0.39 8.63 -20.68
C PHE A 242 -0.94 7.85 -20.77
N LEU A 243 -1.92 8.36 -21.51
CA LEU A 243 -3.18 7.65 -21.78
C LEU A 243 -3.00 6.57 -22.84
N ASP A 244 -2.19 6.84 -23.87
CA ASP A 244 -1.90 5.89 -24.93
C ASP A 244 -1.04 4.72 -24.45
N LEU A 245 -0.21 4.92 -23.41
CA LEU A 245 0.48 3.81 -22.75
C LEU A 245 -0.49 2.79 -22.12
N LEU A 246 -1.74 3.14 -21.77
CA LEU A 246 -2.76 2.16 -21.36
C LEU A 246 -3.17 1.19 -22.49
N ASN A 247 -2.83 1.50 -23.75
CA ASN A 247 -3.03 0.63 -24.90
C ASN A 247 -1.88 -0.38 -25.10
N HIS A 248 -0.87 -0.38 -24.22
CA HIS A 248 0.30 -1.24 -24.34
C HIS A 248 -0.02 -2.74 -24.12
N PRO A 249 0.40 -3.66 -25.02
CA PRO A 249 -0.04 -5.06 -25.04
C PRO A 249 0.45 -5.89 -23.84
N LEU A 250 1.50 -5.44 -23.15
CA LEU A 250 1.98 -6.07 -21.91
C LEU A 250 0.91 -6.08 -20.79
N PHE A 251 -0.05 -5.15 -20.83
CA PHE A 251 -1.18 -5.15 -19.91
C PHE A 251 -2.16 -6.29 -20.21
N ASP A 252 -2.46 -6.57 -21.48
CA ASP A 252 -3.29 -7.73 -21.87
C ASP A 252 -2.64 -9.06 -21.47
N GLU A 253 -1.35 -9.20 -21.77
CA GLU A 253 -0.59 -10.42 -21.51
C GLU A 253 -0.44 -10.78 -20.03
N LEU A 254 -0.46 -9.78 -19.12
CA LEU A 254 -0.09 -9.96 -17.71
C LEU A 254 -1.20 -9.64 -16.69
N LEU A 255 -2.19 -8.78 -16.99
CA LEU A 255 -3.22 -8.38 -16.02
C LEU A 255 -4.23 -9.49 -15.74
N ALA A 256 -5.02 -9.90 -16.75
CA ALA A 256 -6.02 -10.95 -16.61
C ALA A 256 -5.39 -12.27 -16.15
N TRP A 257 -4.21 -12.61 -16.69
CA TRP A 257 -3.43 -13.78 -16.30
C TRP A 257 -2.83 -13.72 -14.86
N PHE A 258 -3.04 -12.65 -14.09
CA PHE A 258 -2.55 -12.56 -12.70
C PHE A 258 -3.57 -12.13 -11.68
N LEU A 259 -4.18 -10.98 -11.93
CA LEU A 259 -5.10 -10.33 -11.02
C LEU A 259 -6.53 -10.86 -11.23
N GLY A 260 -6.76 -11.58 -12.33
CA GLY A 260 -8.07 -11.96 -12.83
C GLY A 260 -8.66 -10.83 -13.68
N ASP A 261 -9.83 -11.10 -14.26
CA ASP A 261 -10.55 -10.12 -15.08
C ASP A 261 -10.93 -8.87 -14.29
N TYR A 262 -11.19 -7.77 -15.00
CA TYR A 262 -11.60 -6.48 -14.45
C TYR A 262 -10.62 -5.83 -13.46
N SER A 263 -9.37 -6.31 -13.37
CA SER A 263 -8.29 -5.60 -12.66
C SER A 263 -8.08 -4.20 -13.25
N TYR A 264 -7.83 -3.21 -12.39
CA TYR A 264 -7.85 -1.80 -12.78
C TYR A 264 -6.75 -0.98 -12.10
N LEU A 265 -6.48 0.21 -12.63
CA LEU A 265 -5.37 1.06 -12.22
C LEU A 265 -5.57 1.60 -10.80
N SER A 266 -4.62 1.28 -9.92
CA SER A 266 -4.55 1.80 -8.56
C SER A 266 -3.85 3.17 -8.51
N GLN A 267 -2.79 3.33 -9.31
CA GLN A 267 -2.11 4.59 -9.58
C GLN A 267 -1.36 4.53 -10.91
N ALA A 268 -1.22 5.67 -11.59
CA ALA A 268 -0.10 5.92 -12.49
C ALA A 268 0.69 7.11 -11.93
N SER A 269 1.99 6.93 -11.75
CA SER A 269 2.90 7.97 -11.25
C SER A 269 4.28 7.88 -11.88
N VAL A 270 5.09 8.93 -11.76
CA VAL A 270 6.50 8.92 -12.13
C VAL A 270 7.33 9.22 -10.89
N ASN A 271 8.36 8.42 -10.66
CA ASN A 271 9.40 8.72 -9.68
C ASN A 271 10.62 9.26 -10.44
N ILE A 272 11.01 10.52 -10.18
CA ILE A 272 12.22 11.14 -10.71
C ILE A 272 13.26 11.15 -9.59
N LEU A 273 14.31 10.33 -9.72
CA LEU A 273 15.40 10.27 -8.76
C LEU A 273 16.40 11.40 -9.02
N GLY A 274 16.55 12.32 -8.08
CA GLY A 274 17.57 13.37 -8.14
C GLY A 274 18.95 12.87 -7.71
N PRO A 275 20.02 13.64 -7.97
CA PRO A 275 21.35 13.37 -7.42
C PRO A 275 21.34 13.26 -5.89
N ASN A 276 22.11 12.31 -5.36
CA ASN A 276 22.30 12.05 -3.93
C ASN A 276 21.00 11.86 -3.14
N ASN A 277 19.97 11.25 -3.75
CA ASN A 277 18.68 11.05 -3.10
C ASN A 277 18.77 10.19 -1.84
N VAL A 278 17.89 10.48 -0.87
CA VAL A 278 17.60 9.53 0.21
C VAL A 278 16.85 8.32 -0.42
N PRO A 279 17.27 7.07 -0.16
CA PRO A 279 16.56 5.89 -0.62
C PRO A 279 15.30 5.65 0.23
N MET A 280 14.24 5.08 -0.36
CA MET A 280 13.13 4.56 0.45
C MET A 280 13.61 3.35 1.27
N PRO A 281 13.16 3.16 2.52
CA PRO A 281 13.33 1.90 3.23
C PRO A 281 12.86 0.71 2.38
N PHE A 282 13.38 -0.49 2.64
CA PHE A 282 12.79 -1.69 2.03
C PHE A 282 11.31 -1.81 2.46
N HIS A 283 10.45 -2.07 1.48
CA HIS A 283 9.00 -2.17 1.66
C HIS A 283 8.38 -3.05 0.58
N ARG A 284 7.08 -3.32 0.76
CA ARG A 284 6.20 -4.01 -0.19
C ARG A 284 5.08 -3.03 -0.56
N ASP A 285 4.59 -3.00 -1.79
CA ASP A 285 3.48 -2.09 -2.17
C ASP A 285 2.14 -2.45 -1.47
N GLN A 286 1.99 -3.70 -1.00
CA GLN A 286 0.76 -4.25 -0.41
C GLN A 286 0.39 -3.69 0.99
N VAL A 287 1.09 -2.67 1.51
CA VAL A 287 0.84 -2.04 2.83
C VAL A 287 -0.63 -1.65 3.12
N PRO A 288 -1.48 -1.25 2.14
CA PRO A 288 -2.86 -0.89 2.44
C PRO A 288 -3.75 -2.03 2.95
N ILE A 289 -3.38 -3.30 2.76
CA ILE A 289 -4.24 -4.43 3.15
C ILE A 289 -4.11 -4.76 4.63
N ASN A 290 -5.27 -4.76 5.30
CA ASN A 290 -5.42 -5.17 6.70
C ASN A 290 -6.71 -6.01 6.85
N PRO A 291 -6.66 -7.24 7.40
CA PRO A 291 -5.44 -8.00 7.72
C PRO A 291 -4.69 -8.41 6.45
N PHE A 292 -3.35 -8.48 6.52
CA PHE A 292 -2.50 -8.85 5.38
C PHE A 292 -2.87 -10.23 4.80
N THR A 293 -2.82 -10.34 3.46
CA THR A 293 -2.80 -11.62 2.75
C THR A 293 -1.46 -11.79 2.03
N ASP A 294 -0.96 -13.02 1.99
CA ASP A 294 0.22 -13.41 1.21
C ASP A 294 -0.04 -13.38 -0.30
N ASP A 295 -1.30 -13.52 -0.73
CA ASP A 295 -1.69 -13.44 -2.13
C ASP A 295 -1.41 -12.04 -2.68
N PRO A 296 -0.68 -11.90 -3.80
CA PRO A 296 -0.53 -10.61 -4.44
C PRO A 296 -1.88 -10.08 -4.95
N VAL A 297 -2.23 -8.87 -4.53
CA VAL A 297 -3.43 -8.16 -5.00
C VAL A 297 -3.16 -7.14 -6.11
N GLY A 298 -1.91 -6.92 -6.48
CA GLY A 298 -1.56 -5.96 -7.51
C GLY A 298 -0.25 -6.26 -8.23
N LEU A 299 -0.05 -5.53 -9.32
CA LEU A 299 1.06 -5.67 -10.25
C LEU A 299 1.54 -4.28 -10.69
N SER A 300 2.78 -3.97 -10.35
CA SER A 300 3.46 -2.70 -10.66
C SER A 300 4.33 -2.87 -11.90
N PHE A 301 4.10 -2.04 -12.92
CA PHE A 301 4.83 -2.00 -14.18
C PHE A 301 5.64 -0.69 -14.24
N MET A 302 6.97 -0.81 -14.20
CA MET A 302 7.92 0.30 -14.10
C MET A 302 8.77 0.39 -15.36
N PHE A 303 8.45 1.34 -16.24
CA PHE A 303 9.15 1.60 -17.49
C PHE A 303 10.34 2.55 -17.27
N TYR A 304 11.51 2.18 -17.79
CA TYR A 304 12.75 2.95 -17.62
C TYR A 304 12.94 3.98 -18.74
N MET A 305 13.07 5.26 -18.37
CA MET A 305 13.25 6.38 -19.31
C MET A 305 14.72 6.67 -19.65
N GLU A 306 15.64 5.85 -19.13
CA GLU A 306 17.09 5.81 -19.37
C GLU A 306 17.63 4.44 -18.90
N ASP A 307 18.92 4.18 -19.11
CA ASP A 307 19.57 2.97 -18.61
C ASP A 307 19.55 2.93 -17.08
N SER A 308 18.87 1.93 -16.51
CA SER A 308 18.86 1.69 -15.07
C SER A 308 20.15 0.97 -14.67
N SER A 309 20.89 1.53 -13.72
CA SER A 309 22.12 0.96 -13.18
C SER A 309 22.21 1.13 -11.66
N LYS A 310 23.09 0.36 -11.01
CA LYS A 310 23.43 0.57 -9.59
C LYS A 310 23.85 2.02 -9.28
N MET A 311 24.50 2.71 -10.22
CA MET A 311 25.07 4.04 -9.98
C MET A 311 24.02 5.16 -10.00
N ASN A 312 23.04 5.10 -10.92
CA ASN A 312 21.90 6.05 -10.97
C ASN A 312 20.68 5.53 -10.19
N GLY A 313 20.87 4.81 -9.08
CA GLY A 313 19.80 4.46 -8.15
C GLY A 313 18.78 3.44 -8.66
N ALA A 314 19.21 2.39 -9.38
CA ALA A 314 18.33 1.28 -9.77
C ALA A 314 17.51 0.74 -8.59
N THR A 315 16.23 0.44 -8.85
CA THR A 315 15.34 -0.18 -7.88
C THR A 315 16.00 -1.44 -7.33
N HIS A 316 16.35 -1.44 -6.05
CA HIS A 316 16.85 -2.62 -5.38
C HIS A 316 15.67 -3.54 -5.11
N VAL A 317 15.69 -4.74 -5.68
CA VAL A 317 14.72 -5.80 -5.40
C VAL A 317 15.44 -6.89 -4.60
N ILE A 318 14.76 -7.51 -3.64
CA ILE A 318 15.23 -8.76 -3.05
C ILE A 318 14.59 -9.90 -3.88
N PRO A 319 15.34 -10.64 -4.70
CA PRO A 319 14.81 -11.82 -5.38
C PRO A 319 14.39 -12.84 -4.33
N ALA A 320 13.28 -13.56 -4.54
CA ALA A 320 12.83 -14.58 -3.60
C ALA A 320 12.62 -14.11 -2.14
N SER A 321 12.34 -12.81 -1.92
CA SER A 321 12.19 -12.12 -0.62
C SER A 321 11.08 -12.61 0.34
N HIS A 322 10.53 -13.78 0.05
CA HIS A 322 9.23 -14.25 0.50
C HIS A 322 9.27 -15.73 0.92
N ILE A 323 10.34 -16.44 0.53
CA ILE A 323 10.77 -17.74 1.04
C ILE A 323 12.04 -17.60 1.90
N GLY A 324 12.50 -16.36 2.17
CA GLY A 324 13.70 -16.10 2.96
C GLY A 324 14.98 -16.21 2.14
N HIS A 325 15.19 -15.25 1.23
CA HIS A 325 16.49 -15.01 0.59
C HIS A 325 16.98 -13.62 0.97
N ASP A 326 18.11 -13.54 1.69
CA ASP A 326 18.78 -12.26 1.96
C ASP A 326 19.73 -11.88 0.83
N GLY A 327 19.61 -10.64 0.37
CA GLY A 327 20.44 -10.06 -0.67
C GLY A 327 19.61 -9.30 -1.69
N SER A 328 19.74 -7.97 -1.69
CA SER A 328 19.11 -7.15 -2.73
C SER A 328 20.02 -7.00 -3.95
N ILE A 329 19.42 -7.01 -5.14
CA ILE A 329 20.09 -6.73 -6.40
C ILE A 329 19.52 -5.45 -7.02
N PRO A 330 20.35 -4.61 -7.66
CA PRO A 330 19.86 -3.46 -8.42
C PRO A 330 19.25 -3.95 -9.74
N ALA A 331 17.95 -3.69 -9.94
CA ALA A 331 17.25 -3.97 -11.20
C ALA A 331 17.81 -3.08 -12.33
N SER A 332 18.89 -3.57 -12.95
CA SER A 332 19.70 -2.84 -13.92
C SER A 332 19.40 -3.36 -15.32
N ALA A 333 18.97 -2.48 -16.21
CA ALA A 333 18.60 -2.80 -17.59
C ALA A 333 18.55 -1.53 -18.45
N PRO A 334 18.68 -1.64 -19.79
CA PRO A 334 18.66 -0.48 -20.68
C PRO A 334 17.33 0.31 -20.66
N ALA A 335 17.39 1.54 -21.16
CA ALA A 335 16.22 2.37 -21.45
C ALA A 335 15.17 1.60 -22.27
N GLY A 336 13.88 1.86 -22.02
CA GLY A 336 12.77 1.16 -22.65
C GLY A 336 12.48 -0.24 -22.08
N THR A 337 13.28 -0.74 -21.12
CA THR A 337 12.91 -1.94 -20.34
C THR A 337 11.70 -1.65 -19.45
N CYS A 338 10.81 -2.63 -19.28
CA CYS A 338 9.78 -2.64 -18.25
C CYS A 338 10.14 -3.65 -17.14
N LEU A 339 10.45 -3.15 -15.94
CA LEU A 339 10.50 -3.95 -14.71
C LEU A 339 9.05 -4.16 -14.24
N VAL A 340 8.63 -5.42 -14.07
CA VAL A 340 7.29 -5.72 -13.56
C VAL A 340 7.40 -6.62 -12.33
N PHE A 341 6.76 -6.21 -11.24
CA PHE A 341 6.81 -6.90 -9.95
C PHE A 341 5.44 -6.85 -9.27
N ASN A 342 5.13 -7.86 -8.45
CA ASN A 342 3.87 -7.87 -7.71
C ASN A 342 3.99 -7.08 -6.40
N THR A 343 2.84 -6.77 -5.80
CA THR A 343 2.76 -5.92 -4.60
C THR A 343 3.39 -6.50 -3.32
N THR A 344 3.77 -7.79 -3.28
CA THR A 344 4.43 -8.43 -2.13
C THR A 344 5.96 -8.51 -2.24
N VAL A 345 6.56 -8.08 -3.35
CA VAL A 345 8.02 -8.08 -3.53
C VAL A 345 8.67 -7.02 -2.64
N TRP A 346 9.63 -7.42 -1.80
CA TRP A 346 10.42 -6.46 -1.03
C TRP A 346 11.38 -5.70 -1.96
N HIS A 347 11.25 -4.38 -1.98
CA HIS A 347 12.06 -3.52 -2.83
C HIS A 347 12.33 -2.15 -2.17
N SER A 348 13.29 -1.42 -2.72
CA SER A 348 13.77 -0.12 -2.24
C SER A 348 14.26 0.72 -3.42
N THR A 349 14.16 2.05 -3.31
CA THR A 349 14.79 2.98 -4.25
C THR A 349 16.31 2.93 -4.06
N GLY A 350 17.10 2.75 -5.13
CA GLY A 350 18.55 2.86 -5.03
C GLY A 350 19.01 4.29 -4.70
N VAL A 351 20.29 4.45 -4.37
CA VAL A 351 20.93 5.77 -4.23
C VAL A 351 21.49 6.19 -5.58
N ASN A 352 21.01 7.31 -6.12
CA ASN A 352 21.56 7.93 -7.31
C ASN A 352 22.83 8.71 -6.94
N THR A 353 23.99 8.12 -7.26
CA THR A 353 25.33 8.70 -7.06
C THR A 353 25.83 9.49 -8.28
N THR A 354 24.96 9.74 -9.26
CA THR A 354 25.26 10.51 -10.47
C THR A 354 24.69 11.93 -10.39
N ASN A 355 25.13 12.80 -11.30
CA ASN A 355 24.66 14.19 -11.40
C ASN A 355 23.42 14.37 -12.30
N ALA A 356 22.68 13.30 -12.65
CA ALA A 356 21.52 13.33 -13.55
C ALA A 356 20.21 12.98 -12.83
N GLU A 357 19.09 13.56 -13.27
CA GLU A 357 17.73 13.11 -12.91
C GLU A 357 17.42 11.78 -13.63
N ARG A 358 17.01 10.74 -12.89
CA ARG A 358 16.56 9.46 -13.46
C ARG A 358 15.03 9.26 -13.29
N PRO A 359 14.22 9.39 -14.36
CA PRO A 359 12.79 9.12 -14.31
C PRO A 359 12.45 7.64 -14.55
N ALA A 360 11.52 7.11 -13.76
CA ALA A 360 10.86 5.82 -13.99
C ALA A 360 9.33 6.00 -13.93
N LEU A 361 8.64 5.53 -14.97
CA LEU A 361 7.19 5.67 -15.14
C LEU A 361 6.47 4.41 -14.65
N ILE A 362 5.56 4.54 -13.68
CA ILE A 362 4.97 3.43 -12.93
C ILE A 362 3.46 3.38 -13.16
N TYR A 363 2.95 2.24 -13.61
CA TYR A 363 1.52 1.90 -13.62
C TYR A 363 1.30 0.72 -12.69
N ALA A 364 0.56 0.92 -11.59
CA ALA A 364 0.26 -0.13 -10.63
C ALA A 364 -1.23 -0.48 -10.72
N PHE A 365 -1.54 -1.75 -11.03
CA PHE A 365 -2.89 -2.28 -11.14
C PHE A 365 -3.24 -3.14 -9.94
N ASN A 366 -4.51 -3.10 -9.52
CA ASN A 366 -5.06 -3.89 -8.42
C ASN A 366 -6.15 -4.86 -8.92
N ARG A 367 -6.36 -5.96 -8.18
CA ARG A 367 -7.54 -6.85 -8.32
C ARG A 367 -8.84 -6.04 -8.18
N TYR A 368 -9.88 -6.44 -8.90
CA TYR A 368 -11.08 -5.62 -9.10
C TYR A 368 -11.84 -5.24 -7.81
N PHE A 369 -11.67 -5.98 -6.71
CA PHE A 369 -12.32 -5.72 -5.42
C PHE A 369 -11.57 -4.73 -4.52
N MET A 370 -10.29 -4.45 -4.82
CA MET A 370 -9.49 -3.51 -4.04
C MET A 370 -9.87 -2.06 -4.34
N GLY A 371 -9.60 -1.17 -3.40
CA GLY A 371 -9.53 0.27 -3.66
C GLY A 371 -8.29 0.65 -4.47
N SER A 372 -8.34 1.82 -5.09
CA SER A 372 -7.21 2.44 -5.79
C SER A 372 -6.53 3.50 -4.91
N VAL A 373 -5.20 3.60 -4.98
CA VAL A 373 -4.41 4.59 -4.22
C VAL A 373 -4.77 6.02 -4.63
N ILE A 374 -5.03 6.24 -5.92
CA ILE A 374 -5.63 7.47 -6.44
C ILE A 374 -7.11 7.20 -6.72
N ASN A 375 -8.01 8.10 -6.34
CA ASN A 375 -9.44 7.98 -6.64
C ASN A 375 -9.73 8.53 -8.06
N PRO A 376 -9.93 7.68 -9.09
CA PRO A 376 -10.06 8.15 -10.47
C PRO A 376 -11.34 8.97 -10.69
N TYR A 377 -12.42 8.65 -9.96
CA TYR A 377 -13.74 9.26 -10.11
C TYR A 377 -13.77 10.75 -9.70
N LEU A 378 -12.83 11.18 -8.86
CA LEU A 378 -12.69 12.57 -8.43
C LEU A 378 -11.43 13.27 -8.97
N SER A 379 -10.40 12.51 -9.38
CA SER A 379 -9.10 13.07 -9.77
C SER A 379 -8.86 13.16 -11.29
N LEU A 380 -9.69 12.52 -12.12
CA LEU A 380 -9.60 12.59 -13.58
C LEU A 380 -10.44 13.78 -14.10
N ARG A 381 -9.87 14.61 -15.00
CA ARG A 381 -10.63 15.72 -15.59
C ARG A 381 -11.71 15.21 -16.56
N GLY A 382 -12.85 15.89 -16.59
CA GLY A 382 -13.96 15.58 -17.51
C GLY A 382 -13.55 15.62 -19.00
N ASP A 383 -12.67 16.54 -19.39
CA ASP A 383 -12.17 16.64 -20.77
C ASP A 383 -11.21 15.50 -21.16
N ILE A 384 -10.69 14.75 -20.17
CA ILE A 384 -9.93 13.52 -20.38
C ILE A 384 -10.89 12.32 -20.38
N LEU A 385 -11.77 12.21 -19.38
CA LEU A 385 -12.77 11.14 -19.28
C LEU A 385 -13.64 11.02 -20.54
N GLY A 386 -14.05 12.16 -21.13
CA GLY A 386 -14.82 12.21 -22.38
C GLY A 386 -14.07 11.75 -23.64
N LYS A 387 -12.74 11.63 -23.60
CA LYS A 387 -11.89 11.16 -24.71
C LYS A 387 -11.45 9.70 -24.56
N LEU A 388 -11.64 9.09 -23.39
CA LEU A 388 -11.18 7.73 -23.12
C LEU A 388 -11.93 6.70 -23.99
N THR A 389 -11.16 5.82 -24.63
CA THR A 389 -11.67 4.59 -25.24
C THR A 389 -12.31 3.68 -24.19
N VAL A 390 -13.16 2.74 -24.64
CA VAL A 390 -13.77 1.73 -23.75
C VAL A 390 -12.71 0.96 -22.95
N ARG A 391 -11.59 0.60 -23.60
CA ARG A 391 -10.42 -0.02 -22.94
C ARG A 391 -9.84 0.86 -21.84
N GLN A 392 -9.56 2.13 -22.12
CA GLN A 392 -9.00 3.05 -21.13
C GLN A 392 -9.98 3.30 -19.98
N LYS A 393 -11.30 3.40 -20.25
CA LYS A 393 -12.34 3.45 -19.21
C LYS A 393 -12.32 2.20 -18.32
N GLN A 394 -12.24 1.00 -18.91
CA GLN A 394 -12.13 -0.26 -18.17
C GLN A 394 -10.88 -0.30 -17.29
N LEU A 395 -9.70 -0.02 -17.86
CA LEU A 395 -8.43 -0.01 -17.14
C LEU A 395 -8.36 1.06 -16.04
N LEU A 396 -9.09 2.17 -16.18
CA LEU A 396 -9.20 3.23 -15.16
C LEU A 396 -10.36 3.03 -14.17
N GLY A 397 -11.10 1.91 -14.26
CA GLY A 397 -12.17 1.56 -13.32
C GLY A 397 -13.52 2.26 -13.58
N PHE A 398 -13.73 2.86 -14.74
CA PHE A 398 -15.01 3.45 -15.19
C PHE A 398 -15.96 2.43 -15.85
N VAL A 399 -15.93 1.18 -15.37
CA VAL A 399 -16.88 0.12 -15.73
C VAL A 399 -17.38 -0.61 -14.48
N VAL A 400 -18.53 -1.25 -14.59
CA VAL A 400 -19.08 -2.14 -13.57
C VAL A 400 -18.20 -3.38 -13.46
N ARG A 401 -17.90 -3.78 -12.22
CA ARG A 401 -17.02 -4.91 -11.88
C ARG A 401 -17.88 -6.01 -11.21
N PRO A 402 -17.46 -7.29 -11.19
CA PRO A 402 -18.29 -8.36 -10.63
C PRO A 402 -18.67 -8.10 -9.15
N ALA A 403 -19.94 -7.76 -8.90
CA ALA A 403 -20.49 -7.30 -7.61
C ALA A 403 -19.88 -5.99 -7.03
N PHE A 404 -19.24 -5.15 -7.84
CA PHE A 404 -18.69 -3.85 -7.43
C PHE A 404 -19.00 -2.75 -8.45
N ASN A 405 -18.91 -1.49 -8.01
CA ASN A 405 -18.95 -0.32 -8.88
C ASN A 405 -20.31 -0.07 -9.58
N TRP A 406 -21.41 -0.53 -8.97
CA TRP A 406 -22.78 -0.23 -9.40
C TRP A 406 -23.13 1.26 -9.17
N VAL A 407 -23.97 1.81 -10.04
CA VAL A 407 -24.59 3.14 -9.87
C VAL A 407 -26.10 2.98 -9.78
N GLY A 408 -26.66 3.42 -8.64
CA GLY A 408 -28.08 3.30 -8.28
C GLY A 408 -28.51 1.88 -7.94
N LYS A 409 -28.46 0.99 -8.94
CA LYS A 409 -28.99 -0.38 -8.91
C LYS A 409 -27.95 -1.39 -9.43
N ALA A 410 -28.21 -2.68 -9.20
CA ALA A 410 -27.37 -3.75 -9.73
C ALA A 410 -27.30 -3.70 -11.27
N ARG A 411 -26.09 -3.90 -11.81
CA ARG A 411 -25.74 -3.81 -13.24
C ARG A 411 -24.78 -4.93 -13.65
N SER A 412 -24.70 -5.22 -14.94
CA SER A 412 -23.85 -6.26 -15.52
C SER A 412 -22.38 -5.85 -15.53
N ALA A 413 -21.45 -6.78 -15.31
CA ALA A 413 -20.03 -6.48 -15.42
C ALA A 413 -19.65 -6.06 -16.85
N GLY A 414 -18.78 -5.06 -16.98
CA GLY A 414 -18.38 -4.47 -18.26
C GLY A 414 -19.27 -3.31 -18.76
N GLU A 415 -20.45 -3.07 -18.18
CA GLU A 415 -21.21 -1.84 -18.44
C GLU A 415 -20.39 -0.60 -18.05
N ALA A 416 -20.52 0.50 -18.81
CA ALA A 416 -19.88 1.77 -18.46
C ALA A 416 -20.48 2.35 -17.15
N VAL A 417 -19.62 2.98 -16.34
CA VAL A 417 -20.05 3.69 -15.12
C VAL A 417 -20.25 5.17 -15.42
N GLU A 418 -21.50 5.59 -15.35
CA GLU A 418 -21.96 6.96 -15.62
C GLU A 418 -22.86 7.44 -14.48
N GLN A 419 -22.93 8.75 -14.24
CA GLN A 419 -23.77 9.33 -13.20
C GLN A 419 -25.26 9.20 -13.57
N THR A 420 -26.09 8.73 -12.62
CA THR A 420 -27.54 8.58 -12.82
C THR A 420 -28.32 9.05 -11.61
N GLU A 421 -29.50 9.63 -11.84
CA GLU A 421 -30.46 10.06 -10.82
C GLU A 421 -31.59 9.03 -10.63
N ASP A 422 -31.22 7.73 -10.61
CA ASP A 422 -32.08 6.54 -10.52
C ASP A 422 -32.80 6.39 -9.13
N ILE A 423 -33.21 7.49 -8.49
CA ILE A 423 -33.74 7.53 -7.11
C ILE A 423 -35.27 7.48 -7.01
N GLY A 424 -36.00 7.71 -8.11
CA GLY A 424 -37.47 7.73 -8.15
C GLY A 424 -38.09 8.95 -7.47
N GLU A 425 -39.39 8.89 -7.15
CA GLU A 425 -40.07 9.95 -6.42
C GLU A 425 -39.65 9.94 -4.93
N MET A 426 -39.21 11.11 -4.44
CA MET A 426 -38.73 11.27 -3.07
C MET A 426 -39.87 11.15 -2.05
N ARG A 427 -40.02 9.94 -1.48
CA ARG A 427 -40.99 9.60 -0.42
C ARG A 427 -42.45 9.61 -0.89
N ALA A 428 -42.73 8.95 -2.02
CA ALA A 428 -44.08 8.58 -2.43
C ALA A 428 -44.84 7.82 -1.32
N ALA A 429 -46.18 7.79 -1.41
CA ALA A 429 -47.03 7.12 -0.44
C ALA A 429 -46.70 5.62 -0.30
N TYR A 430 -46.67 5.11 0.94
CA TYR A 430 -46.32 3.71 1.19
C TYR A 430 -47.49 2.78 0.89
N GLU A 431 -47.37 2.01 -0.19
CA GLU A 431 -48.27 0.91 -0.54
C GLU A 431 -47.62 -0.45 -0.21
N PRO A 432 -48.27 -1.31 0.61
CA PRO A 432 -47.69 -2.61 0.97
C PRO A 432 -47.69 -3.60 -0.19
N ILE A 433 -46.51 -4.16 -0.51
CA ILE A 433 -46.39 -5.27 -1.46
C ILE A 433 -47.22 -6.45 -0.94
N GLY A 434 -48.22 -6.88 -1.72
CA GLY A 434 -49.15 -7.95 -1.32
C GLY A 434 -50.37 -7.49 -0.49
N GLY A 435 -50.60 -6.18 -0.34
CA GLY A 435 -51.91 -5.63 0.07
C GLY A 435 -52.29 -5.76 1.56
N LYS A 436 -51.47 -6.38 2.41
CA LYS A 436 -51.67 -6.37 3.87
C LYS A 436 -50.76 -5.33 4.54
N ALA A 437 -51.36 -4.25 5.01
CA ALA A 437 -50.65 -3.15 5.68
C ALA A 437 -50.25 -3.49 7.12
N THR A 438 -49.05 -4.06 7.33
CA THR A 438 -48.31 -3.90 8.59
C THR A 438 -47.56 -2.57 8.58
N GLY A 439 -48.33 -1.47 8.53
CA GLY A 439 -47.83 -0.13 8.26
C GLY A 439 -47.24 0.60 9.48
N ILE A 440 -46.56 1.72 9.23
CA ILE A 440 -45.84 2.54 10.22
C ILE A 440 -46.70 2.91 11.46
N ALA A 441 -48.01 3.05 11.30
CA ALA A 441 -48.95 3.31 12.40
C ALA A 441 -48.89 2.27 13.54
N SER A 442 -48.48 1.02 13.27
CA SER A 442 -48.32 -0.01 14.32
C SER A 442 -47.04 0.11 15.15
N ILE A 443 -46.18 1.10 14.86
CA ILE A 443 -44.92 1.37 15.59
C ILE A 443 -45.14 2.47 16.64
N SER A 444 -46.09 3.38 16.44
CA SER A 444 -46.44 4.46 17.37
C SER A 444 -47.27 4.05 18.59
N GLU A 445 -47.58 2.75 18.74
CA GLU A 445 -48.40 2.19 19.83
C GLU A 445 -47.63 1.14 20.67
N ARG A 446 -46.30 1.26 20.75
CA ARG A 446 -45.41 0.35 21.51
C ARG A 446 -44.40 1.10 22.38
#